data_AF-A0AAE3NTT4-F1
#
_entry.id   AF-A0AAE3NTT4-F1
#
_cell.length_a   1.000
_cell.length_b   1.000
_cell.length_c   1.000
_cell.angle_alpha   90.00
_cell.angle_beta   90.00
_cell.angle_gamma   90.00
#
_symmetry.space_group_name_H-M   'P 1'
#
loop_
_entity.id
_entity.type
_entity.pdbx_description
1 polymer ?
#
loop_
_entity_poly.entity_id
_entity_poly.type
_entity_poly.pdbx_seq_one_letter_code
_entity_poly.pdbx_strand_id
1 'polypeptide(L)'
;MHLHHVFRARPLLTALFAALVAAPSAIAQSNSMQVTPPVPIEPFEGRWNTNHGELRLHQVRRDPASYIIGDYANRGIIVGLVSPDGQCAHGVFTNGAESGGFQFVLDQGGEFSGLWAWHGEPPAGEWTGTRVGDAPRQLSGFTRGGGTLQVIDQPRAIMSGLYDSRHGTLDLASRDLFLWGAYADKGIIAGQWDGNGFVGQFTNDGRVGWFDFDVLSKTGTVRGGQWGWHGEGKRGAWTPSDYTGQVTPILDAVDVGGHLSC
;
A
#
# COMPACT_ATOMS: atom_id res chain seq x y z
N MET A 1 52.24 28.44 -21.81
CA MET A 1 52.17 29.23 -23.07
C MET A 1 51.95 28.22 -24.21
N HIS A 2 51.09 28.57 -25.18
CA HIS A 2 50.65 27.80 -26.35
C HIS A 2 49.44 26.85 -26.17
N LEU A 3 48.26 27.46 -26.36
CA LEU A 3 47.04 26.81 -26.87
C LEU A 3 47.24 26.46 -28.36
N HIS A 4 46.69 25.33 -28.80
CA HIS A 4 46.29 25.15 -30.20
C HIS A 4 44.89 24.55 -30.29
N HIS A 5 43.94 25.40 -30.67
CA HIS A 5 42.61 25.04 -31.14
C HIS A 5 42.70 24.52 -32.58
N VAL A 6 42.06 23.38 -32.86
CA VAL A 6 41.80 22.90 -34.22
C VAL A 6 40.30 22.97 -34.48
N PHE A 7 39.88 23.99 -35.21
CA PHE A 7 38.54 24.11 -35.78
C PHE A 7 38.47 23.25 -37.07
N ARG A 8 37.55 22.29 -37.13
CA ARG A 8 37.19 21.59 -38.38
C ARG A 8 35.83 22.09 -38.86
N ALA A 9 35.82 22.77 -39.99
CA ALA A 9 34.63 23.14 -40.74
C ALA A 9 33.98 21.89 -41.34
N ARG A 10 32.65 21.75 -41.19
CA ARG A 10 31.84 20.73 -41.87
C ARG A 10 31.09 21.38 -43.04
N PRO A 11 30.97 20.69 -44.19
CA PRO A 11 30.24 21.21 -45.34
C PRO A 11 28.71 21.10 -45.13
N LEU A 12 28.00 22.14 -45.57
CA LEU A 12 26.54 22.18 -45.67
C LEU A 12 26.10 21.37 -46.90
N LEU A 13 25.33 20.30 -46.66
CA LEU A 13 24.64 19.54 -47.70
C LEU A 13 23.21 20.08 -47.80
N THR A 14 22.90 20.82 -48.87
CA THR A 14 21.55 21.31 -49.14
C THR A 14 20.78 20.22 -49.88
N ALA A 15 19.88 19.52 -49.18
CA ALA A 15 18.97 18.56 -49.77
C ALA A 15 17.66 19.24 -50.18
N LEU A 16 17.31 19.17 -51.47
CA LEU A 16 16.01 19.55 -52.02
C LEU A 16 14.94 18.58 -51.51
N PHE A 17 13.99 19.06 -50.71
CA PHE A 17 12.79 18.31 -50.35
C PHE A 17 11.67 18.61 -51.36
N ALA A 18 11.28 17.60 -52.14
CA ALA A 18 10.08 17.63 -52.94
C ALA A 18 8.86 17.38 -52.03
N ALA A 19 7.94 18.34 -51.96
CA ALA A 19 6.70 18.21 -51.20
C ALA A 19 5.67 17.38 -52.00
N LEU A 20 5.44 16.14 -51.57
CA LEU A 20 4.33 15.32 -52.06
C LEU A 20 3.08 15.68 -51.23
N VAL A 21 2.12 16.37 -51.84
CA VAL A 21 0.84 16.69 -51.20
C VAL A 21 -0.06 15.45 -51.27
N ALA A 22 -0.05 14.62 -50.23
CA ALA A 22 -0.97 13.51 -50.09
C ALA A 22 -2.36 14.03 -49.70
N ALA A 23 -3.40 13.68 -50.47
CA ALA A 23 -4.78 14.00 -50.14
C ALA A 23 -5.24 13.19 -48.90
N PRO A 24 -6.01 13.79 -47.98
CA PRO A 24 -6.51 13.08 -46.80
C PRO A 24 -7.60 12.08 -47.20
N SER A 25 -7.33 10.79 -47.02
CA SER A 25 -8.36 9.76 -47.05
C SER A 25 -9.21 9.87 -45.78
N ALA A 26 -10.51 10.14 -45.95
CA ALA A 26 -11.48 10.09 -44.86
C ALA A 26 -11.69 8.63 -44.43
N ILE A 27 -11.02 8.21 -43.37
CA ILE A 27 -11.27 6.91 -42.73
C ILE A 27 -12.58 7.05 -41.95
N ALA A 28 -13.63 6.35 -42.38
CA ALA A 28 -14.86 6.22 -41.63
C ALA A 28 -14.54 5.48 -40.31
N GLN A 29 -14.48 6.23 -39.21
CA GLN A 29 -14.34 5.66 -37.87
C GLN A 29 -15.66 4.95 -37.52
N SER A 30 -15.68 3.63 -37.65
CA SER A 30 -16.73 2.81 -37.07
C SER A 30 -16.63 2.95 -35.54
N ASN A 31 -17.51 3.78 -34.95
CA ASN A 31 -17.69 3.85 -33.51
C ASN A 31 -18.32 2.55 -33.03
N SER A 32 -17.51 1.51 -32.86
CA SER A 32 -17.88 0.38 -32.02
C SER A 32 -18.00 0.89 -30.60
N MET A 33 -19.22 0.85 -30.04
CA MET A 33 -19.44 1.10 -28.62
C MET A 33 -18.67 0.04 -27.85
N GLN A 34 -17.51 0.41 -27.32
CA GLN A 34 -16.73 -0.45 -26.44
C GLN A 34 -17.52 -0.62 -25.14
N VAL A 35 -18.16 -1.78 -24.98
CA VAL A 35 -18.73 -2.20 -23.70
C VAL A 35 -17.55 -2.42 -22.77
N THR A 36 -17.37 -1.54 -21.79
CA THR A 36 -16.38 -1.75 -20.73
C THR A 36 -16.82 -2.98 -19.93
N PRO A 37 -16.00 -4.04 -19.83
CA PRO A 37 -16.34 -5.19 -19.01
C PRO A 37 -16.55 -4.74 -17.56
N PRO A 38 -17.45 -5.41 -16.80
CA PRO A 38 -17.61 -5.12 -15.38
C PRO A 38 -16.27 -5.29 -14.68
N VAL A 39 -15.88 -4.28 -13.90
CA VAL A 39 -14.66 -4.34 -13.09
C VAL A 39 -14.82 -5.48 -12.09
N PRO A 40 -13.95 -6.49 -12.08
CA PRO A 40 -14.00 -7.56 -11.09
C PRO A 40 -13.94 -6.96 -9.70
N ILE A 41 -14.91 -7.27 -8.84
CA ILE A 41 -14.85 -6.90 -7.44
C ILE A 41 -13.77 -7.77 -6.79
N GLU A 42 -12.80 -7.11 -6.16
CA GLU A 42 -11.71 -7.82 -5.50
C GLU A 42 -12.25 -8.62 -4.28
N PRO A 43 -11.82 -9.88 -4.07
CA PRO A 43 -12.51 -10.82 -3.16
C PRO A 43 -12.62 -10.37 -1.71
N PHE A 44 -11.66 -9.59 -1.19
CA PHE A 44 -11.70 -9.06 0.18
C PHE A 44 -12.13 -7.58 0.26
N GLU A 45 -12.16 -6.85 -0.85
CA GLU A 45 -12.54 -5.43 -0.85
C GLU A 45 -13.99 -5.26 -0.42
N GLY A 46 -14.29 -4.51 0.65
CA GLY A 46 -15.66 -4.36 1.13
C GLY A 46 -15.77 -3.92 2.60
N ARG A 47 -17.02 -3.78 3.06
CA ARG A 47 -17.34 -3.76 4.49
C ARG A 47 -17.73 -5.15 4.95
N TRP A 48 -17.20 -5.58 6.08
CA TRP A 48 -17.44 -6.90 6.66
C TRP A 48 -17.85 -6.76 8.11
N ASN A 49 -18.99 -7.36 8.49
CA ASN A 49 -19.38 -7.48 9.89
C ASN A 49 -18.72 -8.74 10.47
N THR A 50 -17.93 -8.59 11.54
CA THR A 50 -17.19 -9.71 12.14
C THR A 50 -17.51 -9.86 13.62
N ASN A 51 -17.13 -11.00 14.21
CA ASN A 51 -17.19 -11.22 15.66
C ASN A 51 -16.24 -10.31 16.48
N HIS A 52 -15.39 -9.50 15.81
CA HIS A 52 -14.45 -8.56 16.43
C HIS A 52 -14.72 -7.08 16.08
N GLY A 53 -15.80 -6.80 15.34
CA GLY A 53 -16.18 -5.48 14.84
C GLY A 53 -16.13 -5.36 13.32
N GLU A 54 -16.58 -4.24 12.77
CA GLU A 54 -16.61 -4.04 11.31
C GLU A 54 -15.19 -3.92 10.74
N LEU A 55 -14.90 -4.61 9.63
CA LEU A 55 -13.73 -4.35 8.79
C LEU A 55 -14.15 -3.49 7.60
N ARG A 56 -13.30 -2.53 7.22
CA ARG A 56 -13.49 -1.67 6.05
C ARG A 56 -12.26 -1.77 5.17
N LEU A 57 -12.30 -2.72 4.23
CA LEU A 57 -11.12 -3.18 3.49
C LEU A 57 -11.12 -2.63 2.07
N HIS A 58 -9.97 -2.12 1.65
CA HIS A 58 -9.61 -1.91 0.25
C HIS A 58 -8.63 -2.99 -0.18
N GLN A 59 -8.78 -3.48 -1.41
CA GLN A 59 -7.83 -4.43 -1.97
C GLN A 59 -6.99 -3.75 -3.06
N VAL A 60 -5.69 -3.68 -2.84
CA VAL A 60 -4.75 -2.96 -3.69
C VAL A 60 -3.83 -3.96 -4.38
N ARG A 61 -3.80 -3.94 -5.72
CA ARG A 61 -2.95 -4.84 -6.52
C ARG A 61 -1.57 -4.21 -6.76
N ARG A 62 -0.50 -4.95 -6.54
CA ARG A 62 0.89 -4.60 -6.95
C ARG A 62 1.54 -5.85 -7.52
N ASP A 63 1.39 -6.01 -8.84
CA ASP A 63 1.88 -7.17 -9.61
C ASP A 63 3.27 -7.64 -9.13
N PRO A 64 3.40 -8.93 -8.70
CA PRO A 64 2.43 -10.02 -8.76
C PRO A 64 1.51 -10.21 -7.54
N ALA A 65 1.60 -9.34 -6.55
CA ALA A 65 0.90 -9.47 -5.27
C ALA A 65 -0.39 -8.63 -5.20
N SER A 66 -1.30 -9.01 -4.31
CA SER A 66 -2.47 -8.24 -3.90
C SER A 66 -2.46 -8.07 -2.38
N TYR A 67 -2.89 -6.92 -1.90
CA TYR A 67 -2.88 -6.59 -0.47
C TYR A 67 -4.26 -6.11 -0.03
N ILE A 68 -4.65 -6.41 1.20
CA ILE A 68 -5.77 -5.75 1.86
C ILE A 68 -5.25 -4.70 2.84
N ILE A 69 -5.88 -3.53 2.85
CA ILE A 69 -5.54 -2.42 3.74
C ILE A 69 -6.86 -1.77 4.18
N GLY A 70 -7.03 -1.48 5.47
CA GLY A 70 -8.30 -0.93 5.93
C GLY A 70 -8.38 -0.60 7.41
N ASP A 71 -9.58 -0.15 7.82
CA ASP A 71 -9.91 0.01 9.24
C ASP A 71 -10.25 -1.36 9.85
N TYR A 72 -9.77 -1.59 11.06
CA TYR A 72 -10.28 -2.62 11.96
C TYR A 72 -11.11 -1.98 13.08
N ALA A 73 -12.42 -2.21 13.01
CA ALA A 73 -13.44 -1.55 13.82
C ALA A 73 -13.21 -0.03 13.84
N ASN A 74 -13.34 0.62 15.00
CA ASN A 74 -13.01 2.03 15.19
C ASN A 74 -11.76 2.20 16.07
N ARG A 75 -10.84 1.23 16.04
CA ARG A 75 -9.74 1.13 17.03
C ARG A 75 -8.36 0.87 16.46
N GLY A 76 -8.26 0.51 15.18
CA GLY A 76 -6.97 0.27 14.54
C GLY A 76 -7.10 0.03 13.05
N ILE A 77 -6.06 -0.56 12.49
CA ILE A 77 -5.93 -0.86 11.07
C ILE A 77 -5.68 -2.34 10.85
N ILE A 78 -5.86 -2.78 9.62
CA ILE A 78 -5.52 -4.13 9.17
C ILE A 78 -4.80 -4.05 7.83
N VAL A 79 -3.74 -4.85 7.69
CA VAL A 79 -2.91 -4.94 6.49
C VAL A 79 -2.55 -6.39 6.27
N GLY A 80 -2.72 -6.91 5.06
CA GLY A 80 -2.33 -8.28 4.76
C GLY A 80 -2.07 -8.54 3.29
N LEU A 81 -1.41 -9.67 3.04
CA LEU A 81 -1.16 -10.22 1.72
C LEU A 81 -2.32 -11.16 1.35
N VAL A 82 -2.83 -11.01 0.13
CA VAL A 82 -3.84 -11.91 -0.46
C VAL A 82 -3.12 -12.96 -1.30
N SER A 83 -3.53 -14.22 -1.17
CA SER A 83 -3.00 -15.34 -1.95
C SER A 83 -3.22 -15.13 -3.45
N PRO A 84 -2.40 -15.74 -4.33
CA PRO A 84 -2.55 -15.59 -5.78
C PRO A 84 -3.91 -16.01 -6.34
N ASP A 85 -4.59 -16.96 -5.70
CA ASP A 85 -5.95 -17.41 -6.06
C ASP A 85 -7.08 -16.56 -5.46
N GLY A 86 -6.72 -15.56 -4.64
CA GLY A 86 -7.66 -14.65 -4.00
C GLY A 86 -8.52 -15.27 -2.90
N GLN A 87 -8.26 -16.53 -2.50
CA GLN A 87 -9.09 -17.22 -1.50
C GLN A 87 -8.66 -16.95 -0.07
N CYS A 88 -7.42 -16.50 0.13
CA CYS A 88 -6.81 -16.41 1.43
C CYS A 88 -6.19 -15.02 1.64
N ALA A 89 -6.22 -14.53 2.86
CA ALA A 89 -5.47 -13.33 3.24
C ALA A 89 -4.83 -13.52 4.62
N HIS A 90 -3.59 -13.08 4.79
CA HIS A 90 -2.93 -13.11 6.10
C HIS A 90 -2.14 -11.82 6.32
N GLY A 91 -1.95 -11.43 7.58
CA GLY A 91 -1.23 -10.20 7.87
C GLY A 91 -1.33 -9.78 9.33
N VAL A 92 -1.33 -8.47 9.54
CA VAL A 92 -1.29 -7.83 10.86
C VAL A 92 -2.48 -6.90 11.05
N PHE A 93 -3.01 -6.88 12.26
CA PHE A 93 -3.98 -5.88 12.71
C PHE A 93 -3.45 -5.13 13.94
N THR A 94 -3.98 -3.93 14.18
CA THR A 94 -3.72 -3.16 15.41
C THR A 94 -5.01 -2.96 16.21
N ASN A 95 -4.91 -2.98 17.54
CA ASN A 95 -6.02 -2.73 18.46
C ASN A 95 -5.53 -1.80 19.57
N GLY A 96 -5.67 -0.49 19.35
CA GLY A 96 -5.11 0.50 20.26
C GLY A 96 -3.57 0.44 20.30
N ALA A 97 -3.00 0.01 21.43
CA ALA A 97 -1.55 -0.05 21.63
C ALA A 97 -0.93 -1.41 21.28
N GLU A 98 -1.76 -2.41 21.00
CA GLU A 98 -1.35 -3.80 20.75
C GLU A 98 -1.55 -4.19 19.29
N SER A 99 -0.77 -5.15 18.81
CA SER A 99 -0.90 -5.71 17.47
C SER A 99 -0.98 -7.24 17.51
N GLY A 100 -1.55 -7.82 16.46
CA GLY A 100 -1.69 -9.26 16.31
C GLY A 100 -1.66 -9.67 14.85
N GLY A 101 -1.52 -10.98 14.62
CA GLY A 101 -1.62 -11.58 13.30
C GLY A 101 -3.05 -12.06 13.00
N PHE A 102 -3.41 -12.13 11.72
CA PHE A 102 -4.64 -12.79 11.27
C PHE A 102 -4.39 -13.66 10.04
N GLN A 103 -5.30 -14.62 9.84
CA GLN A 103 -5.43 -15.42 8.62
C GLN A 103 -6.91 -15.59 8.30
N PHE A 104 -7.33 -15.28 7.09
CA PHE A 104 -8.68 -15.40 6.58
C PHE A 104 -8.73 -16.33 5.37
N VAL A 105 -9.81 -17.09 5.27
CA VAL A 105 -10.17 -17.94 4.14
C VAL A 105 -11.59 -17.58 3.73
N LEU A 106 -11.76 -17.18 2.47
CA LEU A 106 -13.08 -16.88 1.92
C LEU A 106 -13.88 -18.15 1.73
N ASP A 107 -15.14 -18.07 2.13
CA ASP A 107 -16.15 -19.07 1.84
C ASP A 107 -16.97 -18.62 0.62
N GLN A 108 -17.71 -19.57 0.03
CA GLN A 108 -18.67 -19.23 -1.02
C GLN A 108 -19.81 -18.38 -0.42
N GLY A 109 -20.08 -17.21 -0.99
CA GLY A 109 -21.23 -16.38 -0.59
C GLY A 109 -20.90 -15.07 0.13
N GLY A 110 -19.63 -14.65 0.17
CA GLY A 110 -19.25 -13.40 0.82
C GLY A 110 -19.12 -13.53 2.33
N GLU A 111 -18.73 -14.71 2.79
CA GLU A 111 -18.34 -14.98 4.16
C GLU A 111 -16.85 -15.32 4.21
N PHE A 112 -16.23 -15.19 5.37
CA PHE A 112 -14.91 -15.74 5.64
C PHE A 112 -14.83 -16.36 7.03
N SER A 113 -13.97 -17.35 7.15
CA SER A 113 -13.49 -17.92 8.40
C SER A 113 -12.00 -17.63 8.57
N GLY A 114 -11.49 -17.74 9.79
CA GLY A 114 -10.14 -17.27 10.07
C GLY A 114 -9.66 -17.52 11.48
N LEU A 115 -8.38 -17.27 11.69
CA LEU A 115 -7.71 -17.30 13.00
C LEU A 115 -7.04 -15.97 13.27
N TRP A 116 -6.84 -15.69 14.55
CA TRP A 116 -6.07 -14.54 15.00
C TRP A 116 -5.26 -14.87 16.25
N ALA A 117 -4.16 -14.13 16.43
CA ALA A 117 -3.31 -14.23 17.60
C ALA A 117 -2.78 -12.84 17.96
N TRP A 118 -2.55 -12.60 19.25
CA TRP A 118 -1.74 -11.45 19.66
C TRP A 118 -0.28 -11.68 19.28
N HIS A 119 0.48 -10.61 19.10
CA HIS A 119 1.89 -10.72 18.75
C HIS A 119 2.66 -11.56 19.80
N GLY A 120 3.33 -12.62 19.34
CA GLY A 120 4.12 -13.51 20.19
C GLY A 120 3.31 -14.54 20.99
N GLU A 121 1.98 -14.56 20.82
CA GLU A 121 1.08 -15.47 21.51
C GLU A 121 0.56 -16.57 20.56
N PRO A 122 0.12 -17.73 21.08
CA PRO A 122 -0.56 -18.74 20.29
C PRO A 122 -1.92 -18.23 19.74
N PRO A 123 -2.56 -18.97 18.81
CA PRO A 123 -3.90 -18.65 18.32
C PRO A 123 -4.86 -18.36 19.46
N ALA A 124 -5.41 -17.16 19.47
CA ALA A 124 -6.33 -16.72 20.51
C ALA A 124 -7.77 -17.17 20.21
N GLY A 125 -8.12 -17.34 18.92
CA GLY A 125 -9.39 -17.93 18.54
C GLY A 125 -9.77 -17.67 17.08
N GLU A 126 -11.04 -17.90 16.79
CA GLU A 126 -11.63 -17.74 15.46
C GLU A 126 -11.95 -16.27 15.14
N TRP A 127 -11.81 -15.92 13.87
CA TRP A 127 -12.26 -14.67 13.29
C TRP A 127 -13.17 -14.97 12.10
N THR A 128 -14.46 -14.69 12.26
CA THR A 128 -15.47 -14.91 11.21
C THR A 128 -16.07 -13.60 10.76
N GLY A 129 -16.43 -13.49 9.49
CA GLY A 129 -17.02 -12.27 8.95
C GLY A 129 -17.96 -12.50 7.77
N THR A 130 -18.97 -11.63 7.65
CA THR A 130 -19.90 -11.59 6.52
C THR A 130 -19.84 -10.23 5.86
N ARG A 131 -19.74 -10.21 4.53
CA ARG A 131 -19.73 -8.99 3.72
C ARG A 131 -21.09 -8.29 3.82
N VAL A 132 -21.08 -7.00 4.14
CA VAL A 132 -22.28 -6.16 4.32
C VAL A 132 -22.36 -4.97 3.36
N GLY A 133 -21.35 -4.78 2.50
CA GLY A 133 -21.41 -3.79 1.43
C GLY A 133 -20.06 -3.47 0.81
N ASP A 134 -20.05 -2.43 -0.02
CA ASP A 134 -18.85 -1.95 -0.71
C ASP A 134 -17.85 -1.28 0.24
N ALA A 135 -16.58 -1.25 -0.16
CA ALA A 135 -15.54 -0.56 0.57
C ALA A 135 -15.90 0.93 0.73
N PRO A 136 -15.76 1.51 1.93
CA PRO A 136 -16.12 2.90 2.15
C PRO A 136 -15.11 3.83 1.46
N ARG A 137 -15.54 5.03 1.08
CA ARG A 137 -14.63 6.06 0.55
C ARG A 137 -13.84 6.79 1.64
N GLN A 138 -14.12 6.51 2.92
CA GLN A 138 -13.50 7.17 4.06
C GLN A 138 -13.01 6.13 5.06
N LEU A 139 -11.80 6.32 5.55
CA LEU A 139 -11.16 5.50 6.59
C LEU A 139 -10.70 6.41 7.73
N SER A 140 -10.75 5.92 8.96
CA SER A 140 -10.38 6.70 10.15
C SER A 140 -9.20 6.14 10.94
N GLY A 141 -8.86 4.86 10.75
CA GLY A 141 -7.82 4.15 11.49
C GLY A 141 -6.42 4.71 11.28
N PHE A 142 -6.17 5.43 10.19
CA PHE A 142 -4.85 5.99 9.87
C PHE A 142 -4.56 7.34 10.56
N THR A 143 -5.57 8.02 11.10
CA THR A 143 -5.38 9.36 11.68
C THR A 143 -5.20 9.31 13.19
N ARG A 144 -4.29 10.15 13.72
CA ARG A 144 -4.05 10.25 15.17
C ARG A 144 -5.22 10.88 15.94
N GLY A 145 -6.00 11.74 15.28
CA GLY A 145 -7.02 12.59 15.92
C GLY A 145 -8.46 12.10 15.78
N GLY A 146 -8.68 10.90 15.23
CA GLY A 146 -10.04 10.43 14.90
C GLY A 146 -10.68 11.16 13.72
N GLY A 147 -9.86 11.78 12.87
CA GLY A 147 -10.31 12.30 11.58
C GLY A 147 -10.53 11.17 10.56
N THR A 148 -11.10 11.54 9.41
CA THR A 148 -11.29 10.62 8.29
C THR A 148 -10.46 11.08 7.09
N LEU A 149 -9.88 10.12 6.37
CA LEU A 149 -9.18 10.35 5.11
C LEU A 149 -10.00 9.80 3.95
N GLN A 150 -10.03 10.54 2.84
CA GLN A 150 -10.71 10.12 1.63
C GLN A 150 -9.84 9.15 0.84
N VAL A 151 -10.40 8.01 0.45
CA VAL A 151 -9.78 7.07 -0.47
C VAL A 151 -10.01 7.58 -1.88
N ILE A 152 -8.90 7.88 -2.58
CA ILE A 152 -8.90 8.38 -3.94
C ILE A 152 -8.19 7.36 -4.80
N ASP A 153 -8.90 6.85 -5.80
CA ASP A 153 -8.34 5.91 -6.76
C ASP A 153 -7.23 6.64 -7.54
N GLN A 154 -5.99 6.20 -7.35
CA GLN A 154 -4.83 6.84 -7.95
C GLN A 154 -3.86 5.76 -8.41
N PRO A 155 -3.91 5.39 -9.70
CA PRO A 155 -3.14 4.25 -10.22
C PRO A 155 -1.62 4.50 -10.23
N ARG A 156 -1.18 5.71 -9.87
CA ARG A 156 0.24 6.05 -9.76
C ARG A 156 0.79 5.48 -8.47
N ALA A 157 1.67 4.48 -8.59
CA ALA A 157 2.63 4.17 -7.54
C ALA A 157 3.60 5.36 -7.45
N ILE A 158 3.41 6.20 -6.42
CA ILE A 158 4.24 7.39 -6.24
C ILE A 158 5.54 7.04 -5.50
N MET A 159 5.54 5.98 -4.70
CA MET A 159 6.66 5.56 -3.89
C MET A 159 6.79 4.04 -3.87
N SER A 160 8.00 3.56 -4.14
CA SER A 160 8.44 2.20 -3.86
C SER A 160 9.93 2.28 -3.57
N GLY A 161 10.39 1.75 -2.45
CA GLY A 161 11.80 1.87 -2.11
C GLY A 161 12.13 1.23 -0.77
N LEU A 162 13.41 0.92 -0.66
CA LEU A 162 14.02 0.45 0.58
C LEU A 162 14.73 1.63 1.23
N TYR A 163 14.48 1.83 2.51
CA TYR A 163 15.06 2.92 3.27
C TYR A 163 15.72 2.39 4.53
N ASP A 164 16.89 2.93 4.85
CA ASP A 164 17.51 2.71 6.15
C ASP A 164 16.96 3.71 7.16
N SER A 165 16.67 3.25 8.36
CA SER A 165 16.31 4.10 9.49
C SER A 165 17.10 3.65 10.72
N ARG A 166 17.29 4.57 11.67
CA ARG A 166 17.95 4.25 12.96
C ARG A 166 17.25 3.14 13.77
N HIS A 167 16.06 2.73 13.36
CA HIS A 167 15.23 1.72 14.02
C HIS A 167 15.04 0.45 13.18
N GLY A 168 15.75 0.34 12.06
CA GLY A 168 15.65 -0.78 11.13
C GLY A 168 15.22 -0.34 9.73
N THR A 169 15.28 -1.29 8.80
CA THR A 169 14.95 -1.08 7.40
C THR A 169 13.44 -0.85 7.21
N LEU A 170 13.07 0.03 6.29
CA LEU A 170 11.70 0.27 5.85
C LEU A 170 11.60 -0.15 4.38
N ASP A 171 10.83 -1.19 4.09
CA ASP A 171 10.52 -1.58 2.72
C ASP A 171 9.12 -1.09 2.38
N LEU A 172 9.04 0.05 1.68
CA LEU A 172 7.80 0.77 1.45
C LEU A 172 7.30 0.61 0.02
N ALA A 173 6.00 0.43 -0.12
CA ALA A 173 5.26 0.52 -1.35
C ALA A 173 4.05 1.45 -1.17
N SER A 174 3.63 2.08 -2.26
CA SER A 174 2.40 2.88 -2.27
C SER A 174 1.64 2.72 -3.58
N ARG A 175 0.31 2.80 -3.48
CA ARG A 175 -0.64 2.78 -4.59
C ARG A 175 -2.01 3.20 -4.08
N ASP A 176 -2.81 3.87 -4.91
CA ASP A 176 -4.16 4.33 -4.56
C ASP A 176 -4.17 5.15 -3.26
N LEU A 177 -3.10 5.95 -3.09
CA LEU A 177 -2.85 6.77 -1.90
C LEU A 177 -2.72 5.99 -0.58
N PHE A 178 -2.60 4.67 -0.62
CA PHE A 178 -2.13 3.86 0.49
C PHE A 178 -0.61 3.74 0.47
N LEU A 179 -0.05 3.68 1.67
CA LEU A 179 1.30 3.26 1.97
C LEU A 179 1.22 1.95 2.72
N TRP A 180 2.05 0.98 2.37
CA TRP A 180 2.28 -0.19 3.21
C TRP A 180 3.71 -0.68 3.07
N GLY A 181 4.17 -1.47 4.04
CA GLY A 181 5.54 -1.96 4.01
C GLY A 181 5.91 -2.79 5.22
N ALA A 182 7.05 -3.47 5.09
CA ALA A 182 7.72 -4.10 6.22
C ALA A 182 8.56 -3.04 6.97
N TYR A 183 8.62 -3.16 8.29
CA TYR A 183 9.42 -2.32 9.16
C TYR A 183 10.26 -3.18 10.11
N ALA A 184 11.58 -3.12 9.92
CA ALA A 184 12.53 -4.04 10.55
C ALA A 184 12.12 -5.51 10.33
N ASP A 185 12.55 -6.41 11.22
CA ASP A 185 12.37 -7.85 11.03
C ASP A 185 10.99 -8.37 11.50
N LYS A 186 10.14 -7.51 12.09
CA LYS A 186 8.92 -7.94 12.81
C LYS A 186 7.74 -6.99 12.73
N GLY A 187 7.91 -5.86 12.06
CA GLY A 187 6.93 -4.78 12.03
C GLY A 187 6.27 -4.62 10.68
N ILE A 188 5.08 -4.06 10.68
CA ILE A 188 4.47 -3.47 9.49
C ILE A 188 4.43 -1.96 9.63
N ILE A 189 4.30 -1.27 8.51
CA ILE A 189 3.94 0.14 8.45
C ILE A 189 2.86 0.30 7.40
N ALA A 190 1.79 1.02 7.74
CA ALA A 190 0.76 1.34 6.76
C ALA A 190 0.08 2.68 7.06
N GLY A 191 -0.20 3.40 5.98
CA GLY A 191 -0.73 4.75 6.03
C GLY A 191 -1.56 5.09 4.82
N GLN A 192 -2.09 6.30 4.86
CA GLN A 192 -2.87 6.88 3.78
C GLN A 192 -2.42 8.32 3.56
N TRP A 193 -2.47 8.77 2.31
CA TRP A 193 -2.15 10.14 1.94
C TRP A 193 -3.19 11.11 2.52
N ASP A 194 -2.74 12.15 3.21
CA ASP A 194 -3.63 13.14 3.83
C ASP A 194 -3.76 14.46 3.04
N GLY A 195 -3.06 14.56 1.91
CA GLY A 195 -2.94 15.77 1.10
C GLY A 195 -1.54 16.35 1.10
N ASN A 196 -0.77 16.14 2.16
CA ASN A 196 0.59 16.67 2.34
C ASN A 196 1.64 15.55 2.41
N GLY A 197 1.31 14.44 3.04
CA GLY A 197 2.21 13.32 3.29
C GLY A 197 1.43 12.02 3.54
N PHE A 198 2.12 11.01 4.05
CA PHE A 198 1.48 9.77 4.51
C PHE A 198 1.38 9.76 6.03
N VAL A 199 0.19 9.54 6.55
CA VAL A 199 -0.05 9.34 7.98
C VAL A 199 -0.57 7.93 8.22
N GLY A 200 -0.22 7.33 9.35
CA GLY A 200 -0.67 5.98 9.62
C GLY A 200 -0.13 5.37 10.89
N GLN A 201 -0.11 4.04 10.92
CA GLN A 201 0.37 3.26 12.04
C GLN A 201 1.50 2.33 11.61
N PHE A 202 2.34 1.97 12.58
CA PHE A 202 3.34 0.93 12.42
C PHE A 202 3.37 0.03 13.65
N THR A 203 3.88 -1.17 13.49
CA THR A 203 4.10 -2.12 14.59
C THR A 203 5.58 -2.40 14.76
N ASN A 204 6.03 -2.65 15.98
CA ASN A 204 7.36 -3.20 16.26
C ASN A 204 7.31 -3.96 17.58
N ASP A 205 7.64 -5.25 17.54
CA ASP A 205 7.67 -6.12 18.72
C ASP A 205 6.33 -6.08 19.50
N GLY A 206 5.23 -6.23 18.77
CA GLY A 206 3.87 -6.24 19.30
C GLY A 206 3.27 -4.87 19.63
N ARG A 207 4.09 -3.81 19.67
CA ARG A 207 3.67 -2.45 20.03
C ARG A 207 3.21 -1.67 18.82
N VAL A 208 2.22 -0.80 19.01
CA VAL A 208 1.70 0.07 17.94
C VAL A 208 2.18 1.52 18.13
N GLY A 209 2.71 2.07 17.06
CA GLY A 209 3.05 3.49 16.93
C GLY A 209 2.29 4.15 15.79
N TRP A 210 2.31 5.48 15.77
CA TRP A 210 1.83 6.31 14.68
C TRP A 210 3.00 6.95 13.95
N PHE A 211 2.84 7.23 12.66
CA PHE A 211 3.79 8.01 11.89
C PHE A 211 3.10 9.09 11.05
N ASP A 212 3.90 10.08 10.68
CA ASP A 212 3.60 11.14 9.71
C ASP A 212 4.86 11.31 8.86
N PHE A 213 4.79 10.92 7.59
CA PHE A 213 5.88 11.05 6.64
C PHE A 213 5.70 12.26 5.74
N ASP A 214 6.72 13.11 5.71
CA ASP A 214 6.86 14.16 4.71
C ASP A 214 7.42 13.55 3.43
N VAL A 215 6.60 13.50 2.37
CA VAL A 215 6.96 12.89 1.08
C VAL A 215 6.87 13.91 -0.04
N LEU A 216 7.93 13.99 -0.85
CA LEU A 216 7.91 14.77 -2.08
C LEU A 216 7.08 14.03 -3.14
N SER A 217 5.80 14.38 -3.26
CA SER A 217 4.83 13.69 -4.15
C SER A 217 5.28 13.54 -5.61
N LYS A 218 6.13 14.46 -6.10
CA LYS A 218 6.69 14.39 -7.46
C LYS A 218 7.65 13.21 -7.66
N THR A 219 8.38 12.82 -6.63
CA THR A 219 9.45 11.80 -6.71
C THR A 219 9.18 10.59 -5.83
N GLY A 220 8.21 10.66 -4.91
CA GLY A 220 8.00 9.63 -3.89
C GLY A 220 9.07 9.61 -2.82
N THR A 221 9.95 10.61 -2.74
CA THR A 221 11.06 10.59 -1.79
C THR A 221 10.56 10.98 -0.40
N VAL A 222 10.81 10.14 0.60
CA VAL A 222 10.59 10.49 2.01
C VAL A 222 11.67 11.47 2.45
N ARG A 223 11.28 12.70 2.81
CA ARG A 223 12.17 13.77 3.26
C ARG A 223 12.42 13.73 4.78
N GLY A 224 11.52 13.07 5.50
CA GLY A 224 11.55 12.96 6.94
C GLY A 224 10.16 12.66 7.48
N GLY A 225 9.93 12.97 8.74
CA GLY A 225 8.64 12.77 9.36
C GLY A 225 8.69 12.76 10.88
N GLN A 226 7.57 12.40 11.49
CA GLN A 226 7.43 12.20 12.92
C GLN A 226 6.89 10.81 13.22
N TRP A 227 7.18 10.32 14.42
CA TRP A 227 6.54 9.14 14.97
C TRP A 227 6.30 9.29 16.46
N GLY A 228 5.43 8.44 16.99
CA GLY A 228 5.30 8.22 18.42
C GLY A 228 4.63 6.89 18.73
N TRP A 229 4.76 6.46 19.98
CA TRP A 229 4.08 5.25 20.49
C TRP A 229 2.70 5.61 21.00
N HIS A 230 1.71 4.75 20.77
CA HIS A 230 0.42 4.89 21.42
C HIS A 230 0.57 4.74 22.94
N GLY A 231 -0.07 5.62 23.71
CA GLY A 231 -0.09 5.55 25.18
C GLY A 231 1.18 6.00 25.93
N GLU A 232 2.35 6.09 25.27
CA GLU A 232 3.62 6.29 25.99
C GLU A 232 4.18 7.72 25.93
N GLY A 233 3.58 8.63 25.15
CA GLY A 233 4.05 10.02 24.98
C GLY A 233 5.42 10.16 24.28
N LYS A 234 6.18 9.07 24.16
CA LYS A 234 7.45 8.98 23.45
C LYS A 234 7.24 9.22 21.97
N ARG A 235 8.02 10.13 21.41
CA ARG A 235 7.98 10.56 20.02
C ARG A 235 9.38 10.87 19.49
N GLY A 236 9.52 10.91 18.17
CA GLY A 236 10.76 11.28 17.51
C GLY A 236 10.55 11.72 16.07
N ALA A 237 11.67 11.97 15.40
CA ALA A 237 11.70 12.23 13.96
C ALA A 237 12.06 10.95 13.20
N TRP A 238 11.52 10.88 11.98
CA TRP A 238 12.00 10.00 10.90
C TRP A 238 13.00 10.76 10.05
N THR A 239 14.14 10.14 9.76
CA THR A 239 15.15 10.64 8.83
C THR A 239 15.66 9.47 7.98
N PRO A 240 14.77 8.82 7.20
CA PRO A 240 15.16 7.68 6.37
C PRO A 240 16.13 8.11 5.28
N SER A 241 17.09 7.25 4.96
CA SER A 241 17.98 7.42 3.81
C SER A 241 17.76 6.28 2.82
N ASP A 242 17.94 6.57 1.53
CA ASP A 242 17.86 5.54 0.49
C ASP A 242 18.80 4.37 0.82
N TYR A 243 18.27 3.15 0.77
CA TYR A 243 19.05 1.94 0.96
C TYR A 243 19.43 1.37 -0.41
N THR A 244 20.71 1.01 -0.58
CA THR A 244 21.29 0.64 -1.89
C THR A 244 21.24 -0.86 -2.22
N GLY A 245 20.54 -1.67 -1.42
CA GLY A 245 20.34 -3.09 -1.69
C GLY A 245 19.05 -3.42 -2.43
N GLN A 246 19.00 -4.62 -3.01
CA GLN A 246 17.78 -5.18 -3.60
C GLN A 246 17.05 -6.02 -2.56
N VAL A 247 15.80 -5.66 -2.26
CA VAL A 247 14.85 -6.52 -1.55
C VAL A 247 13.54 -6.48 -2.32
N THR A 248 12.89 -7.63 -2.41
CA THR A 248 11.51 -7.69 -2.87
C THR A 248 10.63 -7.56 -1.63
N PRO A 249 9.78 -6.53 -1.52
CA PRO A 249 8.87 -6.40 -0.39
C PRO A 249 7.96 -7.61 -0.35
N ILE A 250 8.12 -8.40 0.70
CA ILE A 250 7.19 -9.44 1.08
C ILE A 250 6.81 -9.09 2.51
N LEU A 251 5.52 -8.80 2.72
CA LEU A 251 4.98 -8.80 4.07
C LEU A 251 5.04 -10.26 4.52
N ASP A 252 6.07 -10.59 5.29
CA ASP A 252 6.15 -11.92 5.88
C ASP A 252 4.93 -12.10 6.79
N ALA A 253 4.27 -13.25 6.64
CA ALA A 253 3.16 -13.60 7.49
C ALA A 253 3.63 -13.57 8.95
N VAL A 254 2.95 -12.77 9.78
CA VAL A 254 3.03 -13.00 11.22
C VAL A 254 2.38 -14.35 11.46
N ASP A 255 3.18 -15.33 11.89
CA ASP A 255 2.70 -16.65 12.23
C ASP A 255 1.64 -16.52 13.33
N VAL A 256 0.39 -16.77 12.96
CA VAL A 256 -0.73 -16.79 13.91
C VAL A 256 -0.80 -18.11 14.68
N GLY A 257 0.02 -19.09 14.34
CA GLY A 257 -0.09 -20.46 14.78
C GLY A 257 -1.34 -21.15 14.22
N GLY A 258 -1.31 -22.48 14.17
CA GLY A 258 -2.40 -23.26 13.58
C GLY A 258 -2.36 -23.27 12.04
N HIS A 259 -2.78 -24.38 11.45
CA HIS A 259 -2.87 -24.51 10.00
C HIS A 259 -4.32 -24.26 9.57
N LEU A 260 -4.61 -23.04 9.11
CA LEU A 260 -5.60 -22.90 8.04
C LEU A 260 -4.84 -23.06 6.72
N SER A 261 -5.39 -23.82 5.79
CA SER A 261 -4.80 -24.06 4.48
C SER A 261 -4.89 -22.79 3.63
N CYS A 262 -3.91 -21.89 3.75
CA CYS A 262 -3.72 -20.74 2.87
C CYS A 262 -2.53 -20.94 1.93
#